data_AF-A0A838F4Y4-F1
#
_entry.id   AF-A0A838F4Y4-F1
#
_cell.length_a   1.000
_cell.length_b   1.000
_cell.length_c   1.000
_cell.angle_alpha   90.00
_cell.angle_beta   90.00
_cell.angle_gamma   90.00
#
_symmetry.space_group_name_H-M   'P 1'
#
loop_
_entity.id
_entity.type
_entity.pdbx_description
1 polymer ?
#
loop_
_entity_poly.entity_id
_entity_poly.type
_entity_poly.pdbx_seq_one_letter_code
_entity_poly.pdbx_strand_id
1 'polypeptide(L)' 'MSKIVNLDEKAGVAPEVMTIKNFRTNGDIENFYRYIHENGLRREAFMLMEYAISKVSKARKGKRKATLQ' A
#
# COMPACT_ATOMS: atom_id res chain seq x y z
N MET A 1 -27.83 -0.65 -34.27
CA MET A 1 -26.50 -1.21 -33.91
C MET A 1 -25.88 -0.30 -32.86
N SER A 2 -26.20 -0.54 -31.59
CA SER A 2 -25.70 0.28 -30.48
C SER A 2 -24.51 -0.43 -29.84
N LYS A 3 -23.34 0.19 -29.97
CA LYS A 3 -22.09 -0.28 -29.38
C LYS A 3 -22.17 -0.04 -27.87
N ILE A 4 -22.41 -1.09 -27.10
CA ILE A 4 -22.20 -1.08 -25.64
C ILE A 4 -20.69 -0.98 -25.44
N VAL A 5 -20.23 0.15 -24.92
CA VAL A 5 -18.84 0.31 -24.48
C VAL A 5 -18.76 -0.29 -23.07
N ASN A 6 -18.18 -1.48 -22.96
CA ASN A 6 -17.76 -2.02 -21.67
C ASN A 6 -16.53 -1.21 -21.20
N LEU A 7 -16.72 -0.31 -20.23
CA LEU A 7 -15.64 0.31 -19.48
C LEU A 7 -15.28 -0.58 -18.28
N ASP A 8 -14.68 -1.74 -18.54
CA ASP A 8 -14.16 -2.62 -17.48
C ASP A 8 -12.90 -3.39 -17.94
N GLU A 9 -11.96 -2.71 -18.61
CA GLU A 9 -10.67 -3.29 -19.04
C GLU A 9 -9.46 -2.78 -18.23
N LYS A 10 -9.58 -2.73 -16.89
CA LYS A 10 -8.41 -2.62 -15.99
C LYS A 10 -8.46 -3.63 -14.84
N ALA A 11 -8.98 -4.83 -15.10
CA ALA A 11 -8.82 -5.98 -14.21
C ALA A 11 -7.88 -7.00 -14.86
N GLY A 12 -6.61 -7.05 -14.43
CA GLY A 12 -5.73 -8.14 -14.87
C GLY A 12 -4.21 -7.95 -14.86
N VAL A 13 -3.66 -6.83 -14.37
CA VAL A 13 -2.20 -6.74 -14.18
C VAL A 13 -1.90 -7.24 -12.77
N ALA A 14 -1.25 -8.41 -12.66
CA ALA A 14 -0.71 -8.88 -11.39
C ALA A 14 0.04 -7.72 -10.71
N PRO A 15 -0.16 -7.47 -9.40
CA PRO A 15 0.47 -6.32 -8.75
C PRO A 15 1.96 -6.40 -9.00
N GLU A 16 2.52 -5.41 -9.70
CA GLU A 16 3.96 -5.35 -9.91
C GLU A 16 4.62 -5.51 -8.54
N VAL A 17 5.56 -6.45 -8.45
CA VAL A 17 6.27 -6.70 -7.20
C VAL A 17 7.00 -5.40 -6.83
N MET A 18 6.46 -4.69 -5.85
CA MET A 18 7.06 -3.47 -5.34
C MET A 18 8.33 -3.84 -4.57
N THR A 19 9.46 -3.61 -5.22
CA THR A 19 10.77 -3.56 -4.61
C THR A 19 11.02 -2.17 -4.01
N ILE A 20 12.00 -2.04 -3.12
CA ILE A 20 12.37 -0.72 -2.58
C ILE A 20 12.79 0.25 -3.69
N LYS A 21 13.33 -0.27 -4.80
CA LYS A 21 13.85 0.52 -5.92
C LYS A 21 12.73 1.14 -6.76
N ASN A 22 11.70 0.37 -7.13
CA ASN A 22 10.57 0.89 -7.91
C ASN A 22 9.50 1.57 -7.03
N PHE A 23 9.49 1.35 -5.71
CA PHE A 23 8.53 1.99 -4.81
C PHE A 23 8.63 3.53 -4.81
N ARG A 24 9.85 4.08 -4.78
CA ARG A 24 10.04 5.55 -4.69
C ARG A 24 9.80 6.28 -6.02
N THR A 25 9.90 5.56 -7.14
CA THR A 25 9.73 6.10 -8.49
C THR A 25 8.35 5.80 -9.06
N ASN A 26 7.48 5.11 -8.32
CA ASN A 26 6.14 4.80 -8.76
C ASN A 26 5.25 6.04 -8.62
N GLY A 27 4.55 6.41 -9.70
CA GLY A 27 3.67 7.58 -9.73
C GLY A 27 2.52 7.51 -8.73
N ASP A 28 2.01 6.32 -8.41
CA ASP A 28 0.95 6.15 -7.41
C ASP A 28 1.42 6.51 -6.01
N ILE A 29 2.69 6.21 -5.69
CA ILE A 29 3.30 6.56 -4.41
C ILE A 29 3.51 8.07 -4.31
N GLU A 30 3.93 8.72 -5.39
CA GLU A 30 4.05 10.18 -5.44
C GLU A 30 2.67 10.85 -5.26
N ASN A 31 1.65 10.37 -5.98
CA ASN A 31 0.29 10.88 -5.85
C ASN A 31 -0.25 10.72 -4.43
N PHE A 32 0.03 9.59 -3.77
CA PHE A 32 -0.33 9.37 -2.38
C PHE A 32 0.34 10.38 -1.43
N TYR A 33 1.64 10.64 -1.58
CA TYR A 33 2.33 11.65 -0.77
C TYR A 33 1.79 13.06 -1.02
N ARG A 34 1.47 13.39 -2.27
CA ARG A 34 0.85 14.68 -2.63
C ARG A 34 -0.52 14.84 -1.98
N TYR A 35 -1.36 13.82 -2.03
CA TYR A 35 -2.67 13.81 -1.37
C TYR A 35 -2.56 14.07 0.14
N ILE A 36 -1.65 13.36 0.84
CA ILE A 36 -1.43 13.58 2.27
C ILE A 36 -0.99 15.03 2.55
N HIS A 37 -0.07 15.54 1.73
CA HIS A 37 0.46 16.88 1.88
C HIS A 37 -0.61 17.95 1.70
N GLU A 38 -1.35 17.90 0.59
CA GLU A 38 -2.34 18.91 0.19
C GLU A 38 -3.53 18.95 1.14
N ASN A 39 -3.91 17.82 1.72
CA ASN A 39 -5.04 17.73 2.65
C ASN A 39 -4.61 17.90 4.13
N GLY A 40 -3.34 18.16 4.41
CA GLY A 40 -2.86 18.37 5.77
C GLY A 40 -2.86 17.10 6.65
N LEU A 41 -2.97 15.91 6.06
CA LEU A 41 -3.18 14.63 6.76
C LEU A 41 -1.88 13.98 7.30
N ARG A 42 -0.82 14.78 7.48
CA ARG A 42 0.51 14.24 7.82
C ARG A 42 0.51 13.50 9.16
N ARG A 43 -0.20 14.04 10.16
CA ARG A 43 -0.24 13.46 11.51
C ARG A 43 -1.02 12.15 11.52
N GLU A 44 -2.17 12.14 10.86
CA GLU A 44 -3.06 10.99 10.72
C GLU A 44 -2.37 9.86 9.95
N ALA A 45 -1.71 10.20 8.84
CA ALA A 45 -0.92 9.24 8.07
C ALA A 45 0.22 8.64 8.91
N PHE A 46 0.93 9.45 9.69
CA PHE A 46 1.98 8.97 10.61
C PHE A 46 1.41 8.00 11.65
N MET A 47 0.30 8.38 12.31
CA MET A 47 -0.36 7.53 13.31
C MET A 47 -0.83 6.19 12.71
N LEU A 48 -1.37 6.21 11.49
CA LEU A 48 -1.80 5.00 10.80
C LEU A 48 -0.62 4.07 10.49
N MET A 49 0.51 4.63 10.04
CA MET A 49 1.72 3.87 9.76
C MET A 49 2.33 3.26 11.03
N GLU A 50 2.40 4.02 12.13
CA GLU A 50 2.84 3.49 13.42
C GLU A 50 1.94 2.34 13.89
N TYR A 51 0.61 2.51 13.79
CA TYR A 51 -0.33 1.47 14.15
C TYR A 51 -0.11 0.19 13.30
N ALA A 52 0.03 0.33 11.98
CA ALA A 52 0.29 -0.80 11.09
C ALA A 52 1.60 -1.52 11.44
N ILE A 53 2.70 -0.78 11.65
CA ILE A 53 4.00 -1.34 12.07
C ILE A 53 3.85 -2.08 13.40
N SER A 54 3.10 -1.52 14.36
CA SER A 54 2.87 -2.16 15.67
C SER A 54 2.17 -3.52 15.53
N LYS A 55 1.24 -3.66 14.59
CA LYS A 55 0.50 -4.92 14.35
C LYS A 55 1.37 -5.94 13.63
N VAL A 56 2.08 -5.51 12.58
CA VAL A 56 2.97 -6.39 11.80
C VAL A 56 4.14 -6.90 12.66
N SER A 57 4.75 -6.03 13.47
CA SER A 57 5.86 -6.41 14.35
C SER A 57 5.42 -7.41 15.43
N LYS A 58 4.25 -7.22 16.03
CA LYS A 58 3.65 -8.19 16.98
C LYS A 58 3.37 -9.54 16.32
N ALA A 59 2.81 -9.55 15.12
CA ALA A 59 2.58 -10.77 14.36
C ALA A 59 3.89 -11.52 14.04
N ARG A 60 4.96 -10.79 13.68
CA ARG A 60 6.29 -11.37 13.45
C ARG A 60 6.92 -11.96 14.72
N LYS A 61 6.77 -11.31 15.88
CA LYS A 61 7.26 -11.84 17.16
C LYS A 61 6.55 -13.14 17.55
N GLY A 62 5.24 -13.25 17.34
CA GLY A 62 4.48 -14.47 17.59
C GLY A 62 4.98 -15.67 16.79
N LYS A 63 5.32 -15.45 15.50
CA LYS A 63 5.83 -16.52 14.62
C LYS A 63 7.20 -17.05 15.04
N ARG A 64 8.13 -16.19 15.50
CA ARG A 64 9.45 -16.63 15.98
C ARG A 64 9.39 -17.49 17.24
N LYS A 65 8.42 -17.26 18.12
CA LYS A 65 8.25 -18.06 19.35
C LYS A 65 7.68 -19.45 19.05
N ALA A 66 6.93 -19.60 17.97
CA ALA A 66 6.33 -20.87 17.55
C ALA A 66 7.33 -21.83 16.89
N THR A 67 8.45 -21.33 16.36
CA THR A 67 9.48 -22.14 15.68
C THR A 67 10.61 -22.61 16.60
N LEU A 68 10.53 -22.31 17.91
CA LEU A 68 11.56 -22.56 18.91
C LEU A 68 11.11 -23.57 19.99
N GLN A 69 10.09 -24.38 19.70
CA GLN A 69 9.67 -25.53 20.51
C GLN A 69 9.94 -26.82 19.76
#